data_AF-A0A2E2E7Y6-F1
#
_entry.id   AF-A0A2E2E7Y6-F1
#
_cell.length_a   1.000
_cell.length_b   1.000
_cell.length_c   1.000
_cell.angle_alpha   90.00
_cell.angle_beta   90.00
_cell.angle_gamma   90.00
#
_symmetry.space_group_name_H-M   'P 1'
#
loop_
_entity.id
_entity.type
_entity.pdbx_description
1 polymer ?
#
loop_
_entity_poly.entity_id
_entity_poly.type
_entity_poly.pdbx_seq_one_letter_code
_entity_poly.pdbx_strand_id
1 'polypeptide(L)'
;MAKASSLYPGVTIETPLSGKDPIQADGVTITELPFLGKVTLRGNAADPAFAAAVKSVLGADLPTQPLSSLRVGNIRVFWKAFDEWLIWTNEDAQIQLITDLNAALSGIRKSVVDVSDYYTVLRVDGARSRDLLAKGCVVDLHPRSFKPGQATGTGFHHATIFITLADADTFDVMIRWSFADYLWAYLADGAREWAPA
;
A
#
# COMPACT_ATOMS: atom_id res chain seq x y z
N MET A 1 12.64 -17.40 -0.01
CA MET A 1 11.50 -18.18 -0.53
C MET A 1 10.45 -18.20 0.56
N ALA A 2 9.39 -17.43 0.38
CA ALA A 2 8.33 -17.21 1.36
C ALA A 2 7.32 -18.38 1.40
N LYS A 3 6.59 -18.49 2.51
CA LYS A 3 5.71 -19.61 2.88
C LYS A 3 4.50 -19.77 1.96
N ALA A 4 4.21 -18.87 1.04
CA ALA A 4 3.14 -19.04 0.06
C ALA A 4 3.26 -20.39 -0.70
N SER A 5 4.49 -20.82 -1.01
CA SER A 5 4.79 -22.15 -1.58
C SER A 5 4.49 -23.33 -0.64
N SER A 6 4.42 -23.12 0.68
CA SER A 6 4.17 -24.17 1.68
C SER A 6 2.68 -24.48 1.88
N LEU A 7 1.79 -23.54 1.57
CA LEU A 7 0.34 -23.74 1.65
C LEU A 7 -0.21 -24.49 0.43
N TYR A 8 0.45 -24.35 -0.72
CA TYR A 8 0.07 -24.99 -1.97
C TYR A 8 1.27 -25.69 -2.63
N PRO A 9 1.63 -26.89 -2.17
CA PRO A 9 2.76 -27.64 -2.73
C PRO A 9 2.57 -27.88 -4.22
N GLY A 10 3.58 -27.53 -5.02
CA GLY A 10 3.54 -27.70 -6.48
C GLY A 10 2.76 -26.62 -7.24
N VAL A 11 2.26 -25.58 -6.56
CA VAL A 11 1.62 -24.42 -7.20
C VAL A 11 2.61 -23.27 -7.26
N THR A 12 2.86 -22.75 -8.45
CA THR A 12 3.56 -21.47 -8.64
C THR A 12 2.58 -20.34 -8.36
N ILE A 13 2.94 -19.46 -7.42
CA ILE A 13 2.17 -18.26 -7.12
C ILE A 13 2.80 -17.11 -7.87
N GLU A 14 1.98 -16.40 -8.64
CA GLU A 14 2.39 -15.30 -9.49
C GLU A 14 1.66 -14.02 -9.08
N THR A 15 2.29 -12.88 -9.32
CA THR A 15 1.64 -11.59 -9.14
C THR A 15 0.77 -11.26 -10.37
N PRO A 16 -0.17 -10.31 -10.24
CA PRO A 16 -0.95 -9.83 -11.38
C PRO A 16 -0.12 -9.23 -12.52
N LEU A 17 1.15 -8.88 -12.27
CA LEU A 17 2.08 -8.31 -13.24
C LEU A 17 3.25 -9.25 -13.55
N SER A 18 3.10 -10.55 -13.24
CA SER A 18 4.06 -11.58 -13.63
C SER A 18 4.38 -11.49 -15.13
N GLY A 19 5.67 -11.52 -15.47
CA GLY A 19 6.17 -11.36 -16.84
C GLY A 19 6.28 -9.92 -17.35
N LYS A 20 5.99 -8.90 -16.52
CA LYS A 20 6.28 -7.49 -16.85
C LYS A 20 7.63 -7.08 -16.27
N ASP A 21 8.54 -6.65 -17.14
CA ASP A 21 9.82 -6.09 -16.71
C ASP A 21 9.66 -4.68 -16.13
N PRO A 22 10.49 -4.28 -15.14
CA PRO A 22 10.54 -2.90 -14.68
C PRO A 22 10.61 -1.88 -15.82
N ILE A 23 9.80 -0.82 -15.74
CA ILE A 23 9.91 0.29 -16.69
C ILE A 23 11.03 1.21 -16.22
N GLN A 24 11.94 1.53 -17.13
CA GLN A 24 13.06 2.43 -16.92
C GLN A 24 12.95 3.59 -17.91
N ALA A 25 12.88 4.81 -17.40
CA ALA A 25 12.88 6.04 -18.16
C ALA A 25 13.75 7.08 -17.44
N ASP A 26 14.17 8.15 -18.12
CA ASP A 26 15.01 9.18 -17.50
C ASP A 26 14.29 9.84 -16.31
N GLY A 27 14.88 9.74 -15.13
CA GLY A 27 14.34 10.28 -13.89
C GLY A 27 13.11 9.56 -13.31
N VAL A 28 12.68 8.41 -13.84
CA VAL A 28 11.61 7.60 -13.22
C VAL A 28 11.75 6.10 -13.52
N THR A 29 11.51 5.30 -12.49
CA THR A 29 11.41 3.83 -12.59
C THR A 29 10.06 3.37 -12.04
N ILE A 30 9.50 2.32 -12.64
CA ILE A 30 8.27 1.68 -12.18
C ILE A 30 8.54 0.20 -11.95
N THR A 31 8.33 -0.26 -10.73
CA THR A 31 8.54 -1.66 -10.32
C THR A 31 7.35 -2.16 -9.52
N GLU A 32 7.05 -3.46 -9.61
CA GLU A 32 6.10 -4.07 -8.67
C GLU A 32 6.78 -4.31 -7.32
N LEU A 33 6.04 -4.12 -6.22
CA LEU A 33 6.40 -4.59 -4.89
C LEU A 33 5.60 -5.86 -4.58
N PRO A 34 6.14 -7.04 -4.95
CA PRO A 34 5.37 -8.27 -4.93
C PRO A 34 5.12 -8.75 -3.49
N PHE A 35 4.01 -9.45 -3.31
CA PHE A 35 3.68 -10.25 -2.12
C PHE A 35 3.67 -9.53 -0.76
N LEU A 36 3.58 -8.19 -0.73
CA LEU A 36 3.34 -7.47 0.52
C LEU A 36 2.08 -8.00 1.23
N GLY A 37 2.20 -8.30 2.52
CA GLY A 37 1.05 -8.60 3.37
C GLY A 37 0.24 -7.34 3.62
N LYS A 38 -1.09 -7.40 3.50
CA LYS A 38 -1.99 -6.24 3.64
C LYS A 38 -3.18 -6.61 4.51
N VAL A 39 -3.45 -5.82 5.53
CA VAL A 39 -4.55 -6.05 6.49
C VAL A 39 -5.43 -4.81 6.56
N THR A 40 -6.74 -4.98 6.43
CA THR A 40 -7.70 -3.95 6.82
C THR A 40 -8.08 -4.16 8.27
N LEU A 41 -7.80 -3.17 9.12
CA LEU A 41 -8.24 -3.11 10.50
C LEU A 41 -9.38 -2.10 10.60
N ARG A 42 -10.51 -2.49 11.19
CA ARG A 42 -11.58 -1.57 11.59
C ARG A 42 -11.88 -1.64 13.08
N GLY A 43 -12.19 -0.50 13.67
CA GLY A 43 -12.58 -0.37 15.07
C GLY A 43 -12.57 1.09 15.55
N ASN A 44 -13.02 1.31 16.79
CA ASN A 44 -13.15 2.65 17.33
C ASN A 44 -11.86 3.12 18.01
N ALA A 45 -11.06 3.97 17.37
CA ALA A 45 -9.84 4.51 17.96
C ALA A 45 -10.08 5.43 19.18
N ALA A 46 -11.31 5.91 19.40
CA ALA A 46 -11.66 6.66 20.60
C ALA A 46 -11.96 5.76 21.81
N ASP A 47 -12.12 4.44 21.62
CA ASP A 47 -12.20 3.48 22.72
C ASP A 47 -10.78 3.22 23.26
N PRO A 48 -10.49 3.57 24.53
CA PRO A 48 -9.16 3.38 25.11
C PRO A 48 -8.71 1.92 25.13
N ALA A 49 -9.64 0.97 25.27
CA ALA A 49 -9.31 -0.46 25.28
C ALA A 49 -8.87 -0.92 23.88
N PHE A 50 -9.57 -0.46 22.84
CA PHE A 50 -9.18 -0.71 21.44
C PHE A 50 -7.82 -0.10 21.14
N ALA A 51 -7.63 1.18 21.45
CA ALA A 51 -6.39 1.90 21.17
C ALA A 51 -5.18 1.26 21.89
N ALA A 52 -5.33 0.89 23.17
CA ALA A 52 -4.27 0.23 23.94
C ALA A 52 -3.93 -1.16 23.40
N ALA A 53 -4.94 -1.95 23.01
CA ALA A 53 -4.74 -3.28 22.45
C ALA A 53 -4.08 -3.24 21.06
N VAL A 54 -4.44 -2.28 20.20
CA VAL A 54 -3.75 -2.12 18.92
C VAL A 54 -2.31 -1.64 19.13
N LYS A 55 -2.09 -0.71 20.06
CA LYS A 55 -0.75 -0.22 20.39
C LYS A 55 0.16 -1.32 20.92
N SER A 56 -0.34 -2.25 21.73
CA SER A 56 0.48 -3.36 22.25
C SER A 56 0.95 -4.32 21.16
N VAL A 57 0.18 -4.46 20.07
CA VAL A 57 0.55 -5.31 18.92
C VAL A 57 1.43 -4.55 17.92
N LEU A 58 1.07 -3.31 17.57
CA LEU A 58 1.77 -2.53 16.56
C LEU A 58 3.01 -1.80 17.09
N GLY A 59 3.12 -1.61 18.42
CA GLY A 59 4.18 -0.85 19.06
C GLY A 59 4.05 0.67 18.94
N ALA A 60 2.96 1.19 18.35
CA ALA A 60 2.70 2.61 18.18
C ALA A 60 1.20 2.93 18.21
N ASP A 61 0.86 4.18 18.52
CA ASP A 61 -0.52 4.68 18.44
C ASP A 61 -0.98 4.75 16.99
N LEU A 62 -2.23 4.36 16.70
CA LEU A 62 -2.78 4.45 15.35
C LEU A 62 -2.78 5.90 14.84
N PRO A 63 -2.49 6.14 13.55
CA PRO A 63 -2.68 7.45 12.94
C PRO A 63 -4.19 7.74 12.89
N THR A 64 -4.64 8.90 13.40
CA THR A 64 -6.08 9.24 13.49
C THR A 64 -6.48 10.43 12.63
N GLN A 65 -5.52 11.06 11.96
CA GLN A 65 -5.77 12.23 11.12
C GLN A 65 -5.86 11.83 9.64
N PRO A 66 -6.70 12.52 8.83
CA PRO A 66 -6.68 12.36 7.39
C PRO A 66 -5.27 12.49 6.81
N LEU A 67 -4.99 11.68 5.79
CA LEU A 67 -3.70 11.59 5.12
C LEU A 67 -2.55 11.01 5.94
N SER A 68 -2.72 10.80 7.25
CA SER A 68 -1.59 10.39 8.10
C SER A 68 -1.29 8.90 7.98
N SER A 69 0.00 8.60 8.10
CA SER A 69 0.50 7.24 8.21
C SER A 69 1.63 7.17 9.22
N LEU A 70 2.01 5.97 9.62
CA LEU A 70 3.20 5.73 10.41
C LEU A 70 3.91 4.46 9.96
N ARG A 71 5.17 4.33 10.39
CA ARG A 71 5.99 3.15 10.16
C ARG A 71 6.57 2.65 11.48
N VAL A 72 6.40 1.36 11.77
CA VAL A 72 7.06 0.65 12.86
C VAL A 72 7.83 -0.52 12.28
N GLY A 73 9.16 -0.38 12.17
CA GLY A 73 10.00 -1.35 11.48
C GLY A 73 9.55 -1.56 10.03
N ASN A 74 9.06 -2.76 9.73
CA ASN A 74 8.53 -3.13 8.40
C ASN A 74 7.01 -2.97 8.27
N ILE A 75 6.32 -2.63 9.36
CA ILE A 75 4.89 -2.37 9.35
C ILE A 75 4.65 -0.92 8.95
N ARG A 76 3.75 -0.70 8.00
CA ARG A 76 3.26 0.63 7.61
C ARG A 76 1.76 0.68 7.85
N VAL A 77 1.28 1.70 8.55
CA VAL A 77 -0.12 1.85 8.89
C VAL A 77 -0.62 3.14 8.28
N PHE A 78 -1.67 3.06 7.49
CA PHE A 78 -2.27 4.20 6.79
C PHE A 78 -3.68 4.42 7.29
N TRP A 79 -4.00 5.67 7.64
CA TRP A 79 -5.36 6.07 7.92
C TRP A 79 -6.18 6.01 6.63
N LYS A 80 -7.37 5.39 6.67
CA LYS A 80 -8.32 5.34 5.54
C LYS A 80 -9.62 6.05 5.84
N ALA A 81 -10.15 5.85 7.05
CA ALA A 81 -11.36 6.50 7.54
C ALA A 81 -11.29 6.61 9.06
N PHE A 82 -12.31 7.22 9.67
CA PHE A 82 -12.36 7.44 11.11
C PHE A 82 -12.29 6.13 11.94
N ASP A 83 -12.74 5.01 11.37
CA ASP A 83 -12.72 3.68 11.98
C ASP A 83 -12.02 2.61 11.12
N GLU A 84 -11.21 3.02 10.13
CA GLU A 84 -10.54 2.10 9.19
C GLU A 84 -9.07 2.47 8.95
N TRP A 85 -8.22 1.45 9.03
CA TRP A 85 -6.79 1.51 8.71
C TRP A 85 -6.42 0.40 7.73
N LEU A 86 -5.45 0.72 6.87
CA LEU A 86 -4.76 -0.25 6.04
C LEU A 86 -3.35 -0.44 6.59
N ILE A 87 -2.98 -1.69 6.82
CA ILE A 87 -1.68 -2.05 7.38
C ILE A 87 -0.94 -2.87 6.34
N TRP A 88 0.25 -2.42 5.95
CA TRP A 88 1.15 -3.20 5.10
C TRP A 88 2.27 -3.80 5.95
N THR A 89 2.68 -5.00 5.58
CA THR A 89 3.75 -5.76 6.18
C THR A 89 4.59 -6.40 5.07
N ASN A 90 5.72 -7.01 5.44
CA ASN A 90 6.41 -7.90 4.51
C ASN A 90 5.55 -9.14 4.23
N GLU A 91 5.92 -9.90 3.20
CA GLU A 91 5.29 -11.18 2.89
C GLU A 91 5.21 -12.10 4.13
N ASP A 92 4.09 -12.79 4.26
CA ASP A 92 3.69 -13.70 5.35
C ASP A 92 3.55 -13.09 6.76
N ALA A 93 4.10 -11.90 7.01
CA ALA A 93 4.05 -11.26 8.33
C ALA A 93 2.62 -10.83 8.73
N GLN A 94 1.72 -10.65 7.76
CA GLN A 94 0.32 -10.35 8.02
C GLN A 94 -0.40 -11.46 8.78
N ILE A 95 0.03 -12.72 8.62
CA ILE A 95 -0.60 -13.87 9.28
C ILE A 95 -0.48 -13.73 10.80
N GLN A 96 0.74 -13.50 11.29
CA GLN A 96 0.99 -13.31 12.71
C GLN A 96 0.33 -12.03 13.22
N LEU A 97 0.41 -10.94 12.45
CA LEU A 97 -0.24 -9.68 12.80
C LEU A 97 -1.76 -9.85 13.00
N ILE A 98 -2.43 -10.59 12.11
CA ILE A 98 -3.87 -10.88 12.22
C ILE A 98 -4.15 -11.70 13.48
N THR A 99 -3.33 -12.72 13.77
CA THR A 99 -3.47 -13.53 14.99
C THR A 99 -3.35 -12.66 16.24
N ASP A 100 -2.31 -11.81 16.31
CA ASP A 100 -2.03 -10.98 17.47
C ASP A 100 -3.11 -9.91 17.68
N LEU A 101 -3.55 -9.24 16.60
CA LEU A 101 -4.66 -8.27 16.67
C LEU A 101 -5.96 -8.93 17.13
N ASN A 102 -6.29 -10.12 16.62
CA ASN A 102 -7.51 -10.82 17.02
C ASN A 102 -7.48 -11.22 18.50
N ALA A 103 -6.33 -11.68 18.99
CA ALA A 103 -6.14 -12.04 20.40
C ALA A 103 -6.21 -10.80 21.31
N ALA A 104 -5.43 -9.76 21.02
CA ALA A 104 -5.36 -8.53 21.82
C ALA A 104 -6.71 -7.81 21.90
N LEU A 105 -7.49 -7.86 20.83
CA LEU A 105 -8.79 -7.19 20.76
C LEU A 105 -9.96 -8.13 21.13
N SER A 106 -9.72 -9.29 21.75
CA SER A 106 -10.79 -10.21 22.15
C SER A 106 -11.85 -9.50 23.01
N GLY A 107 -13.13 -9.74 22.72
CA GLY A 107 -14.26 -9.04 23.37
C GLY A 107 -14.52 -7.60 22.90
N ILE A 108 -13.60 -6.98 22.13
CA ILE A 108 -13.76 -5.63 21.57
C ILE A 108 -14.33 -5.70 20.14
N ARG A 109 -15.24 -4.78 19.80
CA ARG A 109 -15.83 -4.66 18.45
C ARG A 109 -14.77 -4.25 17.44
N LYS A 110 -14.55 -5.09 16.43
CA LYS A 110 -13.47 -4.94 15.44
C LYS A 110 -13.77 -5.68 14.15
N SER A 111 -12.97 -5.41 13.12
CA SER A 111 -12.79 -6.27 11.94
C SER A 111 -11.31 -6.30 11.60
N VAL A 112 -10.74 -7.48 11.40
CA VAL A 112 -9.34 -7.68 10.99
C VAL A 112 -9.36 -8.63 9.81
N VAL A 113 -9.03 -8.14 8.62
CA VAL A 113 -9.21 -8.89 7.37
C VAL A 113 -7.94 -8.84 6.54
N ASP A 114 -7.47 -10.01 6.11
CA ASP A 114 -6.40 -10.11 5.11
C ASP A 114 -6.93 -9.65 3.74
N VAL A 115 -6.25 -8.68 3.14
CA VAL A 115 -6.52 -8.14 1.80
C VAL A 115 -5.27 -8.17 0.93
N SER A 116 -4.30 -9.03 1.25
CA SER A 116 -3.00 -9.14 0.56
C SER A 116 -3.18 -9.40 -0.94
N ASP A 117 -4.01 -10.38 -1.29
CA ASP A 117 -4.27 -10.77 -2.69
C ASP A 117 -5.30 -9.87 -3.39
N TYR A 118 -6.01 -9.02 -2.63
CA TYR A 118 -6.97 -8.09 -3.21
C TYR A 118 -6.27 -6.95 -3.98
N TYR A 119 -5.04 -6.63 -3.58
CA TYR A 119 -4.28 -5.49 -4.11
C TYR A 119 -2.87 -5.87 -4.58
N THR A 120 -2.43 -5.28 -5.68
CA THR A 120 -1.01 -5.18 -6.01
C THR A 120 -0.49 -3.77 -5.70
N VAL A 121 0.82 -3.63 -5.56
CA VAL A 121 1.50 -2.36 -5.28
C VAL A 121 2.58 -2.13 -6.32
N LEU A 122 2.53 -0.98 -6.98
CA LEU A 122 3.60 -0.48 -7.84
C LEU A 122 4.37 0.61 -7.11
N ARG A 123 5.70 0.55 -7.18
CA ARG A 123 6.57 1.65 -6.82
C ARG A 123 6.86 2.49 -8.04
N VAL A 124 6.65 3.81 -7.92
CA VAL A 124 7.05 4.82 -8.90
C VAL A 124 8.10 5.70 -8.24
N ASP A 125 9.34 5.58 -8.67
CA ASP A 125 10.50 6.17 -7.99
C ASP A 125 11.32 7.05 -8.92
N GLY A 126 11.78 8.20 -8.42
CA GLY A 126 12.67 9.13 -9.11
C GLY A 126 12.07 10.53 -9.29
N ALA A 127 12.91 11.49 -9.70
CA ALA A 127 12.56 12.92 -9.77
C ALA A 127 11.34 13.25 -10.66
N ARG A 128 10.97 12.36 -11.59
CA ARG A 128 9.78 12.49 -12.47
C ARG A 128 8.55 11.74 -11.95
N SER A 129 8.60 11.12 -10.77
CA SER A 129 7.49 10.35 -10.21
C SER A 129 6.21 11.18 -10.03
N ARG A 130 6.35 12.42 -9.56
CA ARG A 130 5.23 13.38 -9.45
C ARG A 130 4.65 13.74 -10.80
N ASP A 131 5.51 14.09 -11.76
CA ASP A 131 5.10 14.46 -13.13
C ASP A 131 4.34 13.30 -13.79
N LEU A 132 4.84 12.07 -13.64
CA LEU A 132 4.19 10.88 -14.18
C LEU A 132 2.81 10.65 -13.55
N LEU A 133 2.71 10.68 -12.22
CA LEU A 133 1.46 10.40 -11.51
C LEU A 133 0.42 11.51 -11.72
N ALA A 134 0.86 12.77 -11.86
CA ALA A 134 -0.01 13.90 -12.15
C ALA A 134 -0.76 13.79 -13.49
N LYS A 135 -0.31 12.93 -14.43
CA LYS A 135 -1.01 12.69 -15.70
C LYS A 135 -2.39 12.04 -15.52
N GLY A 136 -2.62 11.34 -14.42
CA GLY A 136 -3.88 10.62 -14.17
C GLY A 136 -4.46 10.82 -12.77
N CYS A 137 -3.65 11.23 -11.79
CA CYS A 137 -4.06 11.34 -10.41
C CYS A 137 -4.83 12.65 -10.14
N VAL A 138 -5.93 12.55 -9.39
CA VAL A 138 -6.79 13.71 -9.10
C VAL A 138 -6.29 14.53 -7.91
N VAL A 139 -5.51 13.93 -7.01
CA VAL A 139 -5.00 14.64 -5.82
C VAL A 139 -3.82 15.53 -6.19
N ASP A 140 -3.69 16.67 -5.51
CA ASP A 140 -2.54 17.56 -5.68
C ASP A 140 -1.26 16.90 -5.11
N LEU A 141 -0.39 16.45 -6.02
CA LEU A 141 0.89 15.83 -5.69
C LEU A 141 2.03 16.85 -5.59
N HIS A 142 1.77 18.15 -5.54
CA HIS A 142 2.80 19.16 -5.37
C HIS A 142 3.52 18.98 -4.01
N PRO A 143 4.86 19.18 -3.90
CA PRO A 143 5.61 18.96 -2.66
C PRO A 143 5.13 19.76 -1.44
N ARG A 144 4.46 20.89 -1.66
CA ARG A 144 3.84 21.67 -0.57
C ARG A 144 2.57 21.04 0.00
N SER A 145 1.88 20.24 -0.81
CA SER A 145 0.56 19.66 -0.53
C SER A 145 0.65 18.19 -0.14
N PHE A 146 1.48 17.40 -0.83
CA PHE A 146 1.66 15.97 -0.59
C PHE A 146 3.12 15.64 -0.22
N LYS A 147 3.33 15.35 1.07
CA LYS A 147 4.62 15.21 1.75
C LYS A 147 4.91 13.76 2.18
N PRO A 148 6.18 13.39 2.39
CA PRO A 148 6.53 12.05 2.84
C PRO A 148 5.74 11.64 4.09
N GLY A 149 5.30 10.38 4.11
CA GLY A 149 4.42 9.85 5.16
C GLY A 149 2.94 10.18 4.99
N GLN A 150 2.54 10.90 3.93
CA GLN A 150 1.14 11.06 3.58
C GLN A 150 0.64 9.95 2.66
N ALA A 151 -0.60 9.51 2.88
CA ALA A 151 -1.24 8.46 2.10
C ALA A 151 -2.74 8.71 1.95
N THR A 152 -3.32 8.38 0.80
CA THR A 152 -4.76 8.54 0.57
C THR A 152 -5.31 7.64 -0.53
N GLY A 153 -6.60 7.33 -0.45
CA GLY A 153 -7.35 6.87 -1.61
C GLY A 153 -7.62 8.03 -2.57
N THR A 154 -7.52 7.78 -3.87
CA THR A 154 -7.79 8.77 -4.91
C THR A 154 -8.17 8.09 -6.24
N GLY A 155 -8.67 8.87 -7.20
CA GLY A 155 -8.86 8.42 -8.57
C GLY A 155 -7.58 8.52 -9.37
N PHE A 156 -7.38 7.56 -10.27
CA PHE A 156 -6.37 7.58 -11.33
C PHE A 156 -7.05 7.21 -12.65
N HIS A 157 -7.30 8.21 -13.50
CA HIS A 157 -8.20 8.09 -14.65
C HIS A 157 -9.54 7.42 -14.28
N HIS A 158 -9.81 6.20 -14.77
CA HIS A 158 -11.05 5.45 -14.52
C HIS A 158 -10.93 4.39 -13.42
N ALA A 159 -9.83 4.36 -12.69
CA ALA A 159 -9.60 3.43 -11.59
C ALA A 159 -9.44 4.16 -10.25
N THR A 160 -9.66 3.42 -9.16
CA THR A 160 -9.36 3.90 -7.80
C THR A 160 -8.02 3.31 -7.36
N ILE A 161 -7.13 4.17 -6.89
CA ILE A 161 -5.84 3.79 -6.30
C ILE A 161 -5.75 4.24 -4.86
N PHE A 162 -4.81 3.66 -4.12
CA PHE A 162 -4.34 4.17 -2.86
C PHE A 162 -2.87 4.54 -3.00
N ILE A 163 -2.55 5.81 -2.82
CA ILE A 163 -1.21 6.36 -3.04
C ILE A 163 -0.58 6.73 -1.71
N THR A 164 0.71 6.46 -1.56
CA THR A 164 1.53 6.94 -0.44
C THR A 164 2.86 7.48 -0.95
N LEU A 165 3.35 8.54 -0.30
CA LEU A 165 4.68 9.06 -0.55
C LEU A 165 5.62 8.46 0.52
N ALA A 166 6.35 7.41 0.12
CA ALA A 166 7.24 6.67 1.00
C ALA A 166 8.53 7.42 1.35
N ASP A 167 9.03 8.22 0.40
CA ASP A 167 10.18 9.13 0.54
C ASP A 167 10.02 10.32 -0.42
N ALA A 168 10.95 11.27 -0.49
CA ALA A 168 10.85 12.54 -1.22
C ALA A 168 10.24 12.41 -2.63
N ASP A 169 10.69 11.42 -3.40
CA ASP A 169 10.28 11.16 -4.78
C ASP A 169 9.88 9.69 -5.03
N THR A 170 9.60 8.93 -3.97
CA THR A 170 9.23 7.52 -4.04
C THR A 170 7.78 7.33 -3.66
N PHE A 171 6.93 7.07 -4.65
CA PHE A 171 5.52 6.75 -4.44
C PHE A 171 5.30 5.25 -4.47
N ASP A 172 4.46 4.75 -3.56
CA ASP A 172 3.85 3.43 -3.71
C ASP A 172 2.37 3.62 -4.05
N VAL A 173 1.93 2.97 -5.12
CA VAL A 173 0.59 3.03 -5.69
C VAL A 173 -0.04 1.64 -5.61
N MET A 174 -1.01 1.50 -4.72
CA MET A 174 -1.76 0.27 -4.54
C MET A 174 -3.05 0.31 -5.36
N ILE A 175 -3.31 -0.75 -6.11
CA ILE A 175 -4.51 -0.89 -6.93
C ILE A 175 -5.08 -2.30 -6.78
N ARG A 176 -6.40 -2.43 -6.97
CA ARG A 176 -7.06 -3.74 -7.00
C ARG A 176 -6.38 -4.60 -8.07
N TRP A 177 -6.07 -5.86 -7.74
CA TRP A 177 -5.30 -6.75 -8.60
C TRP A 177 -5.85 -6.86 -10.03
N SER A 178 -7.17 -6.84 -10.20
CA SER A 178 -7.84 -6.95 -11.51
C SER A 178 -7.64 -5.72 -12.41
N PHE A 179 -7.13 -4.62 -11.87
CA PHE A 179 -6.79 -3.39 -12.60
C PHE A 179 -5.26 -3.19 -12.69
N ALA A 180 -4.45 -4.18 -12.31
CA ALA A 180 -2.99 -4.07 -12.33
C ALA A 180 -2.46 -3.74 -13.73
N ASP A 181 -2.86 -4.51 -14.74
CA ASP A 181 -2.48 -4.27 -16.14
C ASP A 181 -2.94 -2.89 -16.64
N TYR A 182 -4.10 -2.43 -16.20
CA TYR A 182 -4.61 -1.09 -16.53
C TYR A 182 -3.65 -0.02 -16.01
N LEU A 183 -3.34 -0.03 -14.72
CA LEU A 183 -2.42 0.96 -14.13
C LEU A 183 -1.03 0.87 -14.76
N TRP A 184 -0.53 -0.34 -14.96
CA TRP A 184 0.76 -0.58 -15.61
C TRP A 184 0.81 0.04 -17.00
N ALA A 185 -0.21 -0.18 -17.84
CA ALA A 185 -0.25 0.36 -19.20
C ALA A 185 -0.25 1.90 -19.22
N TYR A 186 -1.01 2.55 -18.34
CA TYR A 186 -1.02 4.02 -18.25
C TYR A 186 0.30 4.58 -17.75
N LEU A 187 0.93 3.96 -16.74
CA LEU A 187 2.23 4.40 -16.26
C LEU A 187 3.32 4.17 -17.32
N ALA A 188 3.28 3.04 -18.04
CA ALA A 188 4.19 2.75 -19.13
C ALA A 188 4.06 3.77 -20.27
N ASP A 189 2.83 4.09 -20.68
CA ASP A 189 2.58 5.10 -21.70
C ASP A 189 3.06 6.49 -21.25
N GLY A 190 2.72 6.89 -20.02
CA GLY A 190 3.17 8.15 -19.45
C GLY A 190 4.70 8.26 -19.34
N ALA A 191 5.40 7.16 -19.04
CA ALA A 191 6.86 7.14 -18.93
C ALA A 191 7.57 7.30 -20.28
N ARG A 192 6.90 7.06 -21.42
CA ARG A 192 7.49 7.22 -22.76
C ARG A 192 7.98 8.63 -23.06
N GLU A 193 7.43 9.64 -22.38
CA GLU A 193 7.94 11.02 -22.49
C GLU A 193 9.43 11.14 -22.17
N TRP A 194 9.94 10.25 -21.32
CA TRP A 194 11.34 10.20 -20.88
C TRP A 194 12.01 8.88 -21.27
N ALA A 195 11.47 8.14 -22.24
CA ALA A 195 12.10 6.93 -22.73
C ALA A 195 13.49 7.27 -23.31
N PRO A 196 14.49 6.39 -23.10
CA PRO A 196 15.79 6.55 -23.76
C PRO A 196 15.61 6.58 -25.28
N ALA A 197 16.38 7.46 -25.93
CA ALA A 197 16.38 7.64 -27.39
C ALA A 197 16.84 6.38 -28.14
#